data_AF-A0A957LAQ0-F1
#
_entry.id   AF-A0A957LAQ0-F1
#
_cell.length_a   1.000
_cell.length_b   1.000
_cell.length_c   1.000
_cell.angle_alpha   90.00
_cell.angle_beta   90.00
_cell.angle_gamma   90.00
#
_symmetry.space_group_name_H-M   'P 1'
#
loop_
_entity.id
_entity.type
_entity.pdbx_description
1 polymer ?
#
loop_
_entity_poly.entity_id
_entity_poly.type
_entity_poly.pdbx_seq_one_letter_code
_entity_poly.pdbx_strand_id
1 'polypeptide(L)'
;MSAYQAGYQQAYEQIAPQTKGNGAYGSQGPSSLRFPFPFPPRFPIWPFPWPRRQPVGWNIQLVRAEKVWHRVTGRGVKVAIIDTGIDNNHADLTVRGGASFVPGVASWDDDHGHGTHCAGIVAASNNFTG
;
A
#
# COMPACT_ATOMS: atom_id res chain seq x y z
N MET A 1 7.00 -23.80 0.10
CA MET A 1 6.27 -22.63 -0.42
C MET A 1 5.25 -23.15 -1.41
N SER A 2 3.98 -22.76 -1.28
CA SER A 2 2.92 -23.26 -2.17
C SER A 2 3.13 -22.71 -3.59
N ALA A 3 2.90 -23.53 -4.62
CA ALA A 3 3.02 -23.13 -6.03
C ALA A 3 2.23 -21.84 -6.37
N TYR A 4 1.19 -21.53 -5.58
CA TYR A 4 0.41 -20.31 -5.66
C TYR A 4 1.23 -19.04 -5.34
N GLN A 5 2.09 -19.08 -4.32
CA GLN A 5 2.92 -17.93 -3.93
C GLN A 5 4.01 -17.64 -4.96
N ALA A 6 4.55 -18.68 -5.61
CA ALA A 6 5.57 -18.52 -6.66
C ALA A 6 4.98 -17.87 -7.93
N GLY A 7 3.78 -18.29 -8.34
CA GLY A 7 3.10 -17.72 -9.52
C GLY A 7 2.70 -16.26 -9.33
N TYR A 8 2.27 -15.87 -8.13
CA TYR A 8 1.95 -14.47 -7.80
C TYR A 8 3.20 -13.58 -7.86
N GLN A 9 4.30 -14.04 -7.28
CA GLN A 9 5.57 -13.30 -7.27
C GLN A 9 6.11 -13.09 -8.69
N GLN A 10 6.08 -14.14 -9.52
CA GLN A 10 6.50 -14.06 -10.93
C GLN A 10 5.64 -13.10 -11.75
N ALA A 11 4.32 -13.08 -11.53
CA ALA A 11 3.43 -12.16 -12.23
C ALA A 11 3.71 -10.72 -11.82
N TYR A 12 3.84 -10.43 -10.52
CA TYR A 12 4.10 -9.07 -10.01
C TYR A 12 5.42 -8.49 -10.54
N GLU A 13 6.48 -9.30 -10.60
CA GLU A 13 7.78 -8.90 -11.14
C GLU A 13 7.75 -8.57 -12.64
N GLN A 14 6.83 -9.16 -13.41
CA GLN A 14 6.69 -8.92 -14.84
C GLN A 14 5.90 -7.64 -15.18
N ILE A 15 5.02 -7.17 -14.29
CA ILE A 15 4.23 -5.94 -14.47
C ILE A 15 4.87 -4.70 -13.81
N ALA A 16 5.79 -4.89 -12.87
CA ALA A 16 6.35 -3.82 -12.02
C ALA A 16 7.70 -3.16 -12.42
N PRO A 17 8.28 -3.24 -13.64
CA PRO A 17 9.41 -2.37 -13.98
C PRO A 17 8.86 -1.07 -14.58
N GLN A 18 8.99 0.11 -13.99
CA GLN A 18 10.24 0.75 -13.62
C GLN A 18 10.09 1.83 -12.52
N THR A 19 10.70 1.63 -11.35
CA THR A 19 11.26 2.72 -10.52
C THR A 19 12.53 2.32 -9.74
N LYS A 20 13.15 1.16 -10.06
CA LYS A 20 14.43 0.81 -9.45
C LYS A 20 15.59 1.27 -10.33
N GLY A 21 15.93 2.54 -10.18
CA GLY A 21 17.11 3.14 -10.78
C GLY A 21 17.20 4.63 -10.48
N ASN A 22 18.06 4.98 -9.53
CA ASN A 22 18.87 6.20 -9.43
C ASN A 22 18.20 7.57 -9.71
N GLY A 23 18.14 8.41 -8.66
CA GLY A 23 18.51 9.83 -8.70
C GLY A 23 17.78 10.78 -9.65
N ALA A 24 17.42 11.95 -9.12
CA ALA A 24 16.97 13.15 -9.84
C ALA A 24 15.51 13.15 -10.31
N TYR A 25 14.63 13.59 -9.42
CA TYR A 25 13.50 14.43 -9.84
C TYR A 25 14.08 15.79 -10.27
N GLY A 26 14.48 15.90 -11.53
CA GLY A 26 15.11 17.10 -12.09
C GLY A 26 14.99 17.14 -13.60
N SER A 27 14.07 17.99 -14.07
CA SER A 27 13.95 18.65 -15.39
C SER A 27 14.34 17.89 -16.68
N GLN A 28 13.41 17.95 -17.65
CA GLN A 28 13.54 17.63 -19.09
C GLN A 28 13.18 16.17 -19.47
N GLY A 29 11.88 15.86 -19.52
CA GLY A 29 11.32 14.80 -20.38
C GLY A 29 10.55 15.45 -21.53
N PRO A 30 10.60 14.93 -22.77
CA PRO A 30 10.18 15.67 -23.96
C PRO A 30 8.67 15.96 -23.96
N SER A 31 8.35 17.24 -24.04
CA SER A 31 7.00 17.78 -24.23
C SER A 31 6.42 17.34 -25.57
N SER A 32 5.90 16.11 -25.71
CA SER A 32 4.96 15.70 -26.79
C SER A 32 4.54 14.21 -26.84
N LEU A 33 4.58 13.43 -25.74
CA LEU A 33 3.90 12.12 -25.74
C LEU A 33 2.41 12.27 -25.41
N ARG A 34 1.67 12.75 -26.42
CA ARG A 34 0.21 12.80 -26.42
C ARG A 34 -0.28 11.37 -26.69
N PHE A 35 -0.66 10.63 -25.66
CA PHE A 35 -1.29 9.31 -25.80
C PHE A 35 -2.63 9.46 -26.58
N PRO A 36 -2.78 8.90 -27.80
CA PRO A 36 -3.97 9.14 -28.60
C PRO A 36 -4.90 7.92 -28.53
N PHE A 37 -5.49 7.62 -27.37
CA PHE A 37 -6.54 6.59 -27.31
C PHE A 37 -7.67 7.00 -26.35
N PRO A 38 -8.92 7.17 -26.84
CA PRO A 38 -10.05 7.59 -26.00
C PRO A 38 -10.62 6.49 -25.09
N PHE A 39 -10.09 5.27 -25.10
CA PHE A 39 -10.54 4.16 -24.26
C PHE A 39 -9.36 3.23 -23.97
N PRO A 40 -9.27 2.60 -22.78
CA PRO A 40 -8.26 1.58 -22.56
C PRO A 40 -8.49 0.44 -23.57
N PRO A 41 -7.44 -0.10 -24.20
CA PRO A 41 -7.60 -1.26 -25.08
C PRO A 41 -8.26 -2.38 -24.27
N ARG A 42 -9.28 -3.00 -24.87
CA ARG A 42 -9.85 -4.26 -24.38
C ARG A 42 -8.77 -5.33 -24.49
N PHE A 43 -7.91 -5.40 -23.49
CA PHE A 43 -7.00 -6.53 -23.34
C PHE A 43 -7.84 -7.81 -23.33
N PRO A 44 -7.44 -8.87 -24.04
CA PRO A 44 -8.10 -10.15 -23.91
C PRO A 44 -8.09 -10.52 -22.43
N ILE A 45 -9.26 -10.87 -21.90
CA ILE A 45 -9.42 -11.40 -20.54
C ILE A 45 -8.64 -12.72 -20.52
N TRP A 46 -7.34 -12.64 -20.24
CA TRP A 46 -6.60 -13.82 -19.80
C TRP A 46 -7.37 -14.36 -18.58
N PRO A 47 -7.59 -15.68 -18.45
CA PRO A 47 -8.29 -16.25 -17.31
C PRO A 47 -7.35 -16.25 -16.10
N PHE A 48 -6.89 -15.07 -15.70
CA PHE A 48 -6.24 -14.86 -14.42
C PHE A 48 -7.34 -14.51 -13.43
N PRO A 49 -7.83 -15.47 -12.62
CA PRO A 49 -8.73 -15.12 -11.54
C PRO A 49 -7.99 -14.15 -10.62
N TRP A 50 -8.53 -12.95 -10.45
CA TRP A 50 -8.04 -12.03 -9.42
C TRP A 50 -7.93 -12.79 -8.10
N PRO A 51 -6.82 -12.64 -7.36
CA PRO A 51 -6.64 -13.36 -6.12
C PRO A 51 -7.84 -13.06 -5.21
N ARG A 52 -8.50 -14.11 -4.71
CA ARG A 52 -9.66 -13.96 -3.81
C ARG A 52 -9.29 -13.41 -2.43
N ARG A 53 -8.00 -13.15 -2.18
CA ARG A 53 -7.44 -12.65 -0.93
C ARG A 53 -6.35 -11.64 -1.23
N GLN A 54 -6.24 -10.62 -0.38
CA GLN A 54 -5.13 -9.67 -0.42
C GLN A 54 -3.79 -10.42 -0.32
N PRO A 55 -2.83 -10.13 -1.21
CA PRO A 55 -1.46 -10.60 -1.08
C PRO A 55 -0.85 -10.11 0.24
N VAL A 56 -0.24 -11.03 0.99
CA VAL A 56 0.42 -10.70 2.26
C VAL A 56 1.86 -10.28 1.99
N GLY A 57 2.25 -9.10 2.46
CA GLY A 57 3.61 -8.57 2.31
C GLY A 57 4.68 -9.48 2.93
N TRP A 58 5.89 -9.46 2.36
CA TRP A 58 7.00 -10.31 2.79
C TRP A 58 7.35 -10.12 4.29
N ASN A 59 7.23 -8.90 4.79
CA ASN A 59 7.50 -8.51 6.17
C ASN A 59 6.54 -9.19 7.16
N ILE A 60 5.26 -9.26 6.81
CA ILE A 60 4.23 -9.94 7.61
C ILE A 60 4.50 -11.46 7.65
N GLN A 61 4.87 -12.04 6.50
CA GLN A 61 5.23 -13.46 6.40
C GLN A 61 6.49 -13.79 7.21
N LEU A 62 7.46 -12.88 7.25
CA LEU A 62 8.71 -13.07 8.00
C LEU A 62 8.45 -13.23 9.50
N VAL A 63 7.56 -12.40 10.06
CA VAL A 63 7.15 -12.48 11.48
C VAL A 63 6.05 -13.52 11.72
N ARG A 64 5.59 -14.21 10.67
CA ARG A 64 4.54 -15.24 10.71
C ARG A 64 3.20 -14.76 11.29
N ALA A 65 2.91 -13.46 11.17
CA ALA A 65 1.69 -12.87 11.73
C ALA A 65 0.43 -13.42 11.04
N GLU A 66 0.52 -13.78 9.76
CA GLU A 66 -0.58 -14.37 8.99
C GLU A 66 -1.07 -15.70 9.58
N LYS A 67 -0.20 -16.42 10.28
CA LYS A 67 -0.55 -17.72 10.89
C LYS A 67 -1.45 -17.57 12.10
N VAL A 68 -1.44 -16.42 12.78
CA VAL A 68 -2.18 -16.22 14.03
C VAL A 68 -3.46 -15.39 13.88
N TRP A 69 -3.69 -14.77 12.72
CA TRP A 69 -4.88 -13.94 12.47
C TRP A 69 -6.23 -14.64 12.66
N HIS A 70 -6.27 -15.97 12.48
CA HIS A 70 -7.47 -16.77 12.77
C HIS A 70 -7.80 -16.87 14.28
N ARG A 71 -6.86 -16.50 15.16
CA ARG A 71 -7.02 -16.49 16.62
C ARG A 71 -7.00 -15.07 17.19
N VAL A 72 -6.12 -14.22 16.68
CA VAL A 72 -5.88 -12.87 17.20
C VAL A 72 -5.71 -11.87 16.05
N THR A 73 -6.48 -10.79 16.08
CA THR A 73 -6.44 -9.72 15.06
C THR A 73 -5.96 -8.39 15.62
N GLY A 74 -5.76 -8.29 16.94
CA GLY A 74 -5.51 -7.00 17.62
C GLY A 74 -6.79 -6.21 17.93
N ARG A 75 -7.99 -6.75 17.68
CA ARG A 75 -9.26 -6.10 18.02
C ARG A 75 -9.30 -5.71 19.51
N GLY A 76 -9.55 -4.43 19.77
CA GLY A 76 -9.64 -3.86 21.12
C GLY A 76 -8.32 -3.28 21.66
N VAL A 77 -7.20 -3.51 20.97
CA VAL A 77 -5.91 -2.90 21.30
C VAL A 77 -5.86 -1.50 20.68
N LYS A 78 -5.43 -0.50 21.46
CA LYS A 78 -5.16 0.85 20.95
C LYS A 78 -3.66 0.98 20.69
N VAL A 79 -3.30 1.36 19.47
CA VAL A 79 -1.92 1.63 19.06
C VAL A 79 -1.84 3.09 18.63
N ALA A 80 -0.85 3.82 19.11
CA ALA A 80 -0.57 5.19 18.71
C ALA A 80 0.71 5.21 17.87
N ILE A 81 0.69 5.98 16.78
CA ILE A 81 1.84 6.19 15.90
C ILE A 81 2.27 7.63 16.07
N ILE A 82 3.53 7.83 16.46
CA ILE A 82 4.13 9.14 16.70
C ILE A 82 5.03 9.44 15.51
N ASP A 83 4.51 10.16 14.53
CA ASP A 83 5.15 10.37 13.24
C ASP A 83 4.65 11.68 12.58
N THR A 84 4.81 11.85 11.26
CA THR A 84 4.37 13.03 10.49
C THR A 84 2.85 13.26 10.50
N GLY A 85 2.07 12.22 10.80
CA GLY A 85 0.62 12.24 10.79
C GLY A 85 0.06 10.93 10.28
N ILE A 86 -1.25 10.83 10.10
CA ILE A 86 -1.87 9.72 9.37
C ILE A 86 -2.99 10.29 8.51
N ASP A 87 -3.02 9.94 7.22
CA ASP A 87 -4.14 10.25 6.33
C ASP A 87 -5.41 9.58 6.84
N ASN A 88 -6.32 10.39 7.38
CA ASN A 88 -7.59 9.92 7.93
C ASN A 88 -8.61 9.51 6.85
N ASN A 89 -8.40 9.91 5.60
CA ASN A 89 -9.26 9.60 4.47
C ASN A 89 -8.77 8.41 3.65
N HIS A 90 -7.65 7.80 4.05
CA HIS A 90 -7.08 6.65 3.36
C HIS A 90 -8.04 5.46 3.42
N ALA A 91 -8.47 4.95 2.24
CA ALA A 91 -9.48 3.89 2.14
C ALA A 91 -9.09 2.59 2.86
N ASP A 92 -7.80 2.35 3.05
CA ASP A 92 -7.28 1.16 3.73
C ASP A 92 -7.08 1.32 5.25
N LEU A 93 -7.25 2.52 5.79
CA LEU A 93 -6.99 2.82 7.21
C LEU A 93 -8.27 3.22 7.92
N THR A 94 -8.40 2.78 9.18
CA THR A 94 -9.46 3.24 10.09
C THR A 94 -8.81 3.87 11.30
N VAL A 95 -8.68 5.19 11.29
CA VAL A 95 -8.06 5.95 12.39
C VAL A 95 -9.14 6.35 13.39
N ARG A 96 -8.89 6.09 14.69
CA ARG A 96 -9.86 6.40 15.76
C ARG A 96 -9.76 7.85 16.26
N GLY A 97 -8.63 8.50 16.03
CA GLY A 97 -8.33 9.87 16.42
C GLY A 97 -6.83 10.09 16.56
N GLY A 98 -6.44 11.35 16.68
CA GLY A 98 -5.04 11.77 16.78
C GLY A 98 -4.89 13.13 17.45
N ALA A 99 -3.66 13.50 17.72
CA ALA A 99 -3.29 14.82 18.22
C ALA A 99 -1.94 15.21 17.60
N SER A 100 -1.78 16.49 17.27
CA SER A 100 -0.51 17.05 16.85
C SER A 100 0.18 17.74 18.03
N PHE A 101 1.49 17.54 18.11
CA PHE A 101 2.37 18.24 19.04
C PHE A 101 3.38 19.13 18.30
N VAL A 102 3.23 19.28 16.98
CA VAL A 102 4.05 20.17 16.16
C VAL A 102 3.57 21.60 16.39
N PRO A 103 4.45 22.53 16.85
CA PRO A 103 4.05 23.91 17.11
C PRO A 103 3.45 24.57 15.87
N GLY A 104 2.26 25.17 16.01
CA GLY A 104 1.57 25.85 14.92
C GLY A 104 0.75 24.93 14.00
N VAL A 105 0.77 23.62 14.22
CA VAL A 105 0.00 22.65 13.41
C VAL A 105 -1.04 21.97 14.29
N ALA A 106 -2.31 22.31 14.12
CA ALA A 106 -3.41 21.69 14.87
C ALA A 106 -3.87 20.36 14.25
N SER A 107 -3.64 20.17 12.95
CA SER A 107 -3.99 18.94 12.24
C SER A 107 -3.01 17.82 12.55
N TRP A 108 -3.51 16.60 12.70
CA TRP A 108 -2.71 15.37 12.78
C TRP A 108 -2.72 14.58 11.45
N ASP A 109 -3.31 15.17 10.42
CA ASP A 109 -3.34 14.63 9.06
C ASP A 109 -1.93 14.64 8.47
N ASP A 110 -1.60 13.65 7.65
CA ASP A 110 -0.25 13.47 7.12
C ASP A 110 -0.02 14.30 5.85
N ASP A 111 1.04 15.11 5.85
CA ASP A 111 1.47 15.92 4.70
C ASP A 111 2.73 15.37 4.01
N HIS A 112 3.35 14.33 4.57
CA HIS A 112 4.60 13.76 4.07
C HIS A 112 4.45 12.33 3.55
N GLY A 113 3.59 11.53 4.18
CA GLY A 113 3.32 10.13 3.83
C GLY A 113 4.07 9.09 4.69
N HIS A 114 5.06 9.51 5.50
CA HIS A 114 5.84 8.58 6.31
C HIS A 114 4.98 7.93 7.40
N GLY A 115 4.22 8.74 8.15
CA GLY A 115 3.33 8.24 9.19
C GLY A 115 2.18 7.39 8.66
N THR A 116 1.59 7.74 7.51
CA THR A 116 0.56 6.93 6.84
C THR A 116 1.11 5.57 6.39
N HIS A 117 2.32 5.53 5.85
CA HIS A 117 2.97 4.27 5.47
C HIS A 117 3.24 3.39 6.70
N CYS A 118 3.73 3.98 7.80
CA CYS A 118 3.89 3.27 9.07
C CYS A 118 2.54 2.74 9.59
N ALA A 119 1.46 3.51 9.48
CA ALA A 119 0.12 3.08 9.85
C ALA A 119 -0.38 1.91 9.01
N GLY A 120 -0.09 1.90 7.72
CA GLY A 120 -0.39 0.77 6.83
C GLY A 120 0.28 -0.52 7.28
N ILE A 121 1.55 -0.47 7.69
CA ILE A 121 2.26 -1.67 8.18
C ILE A 121 1.60 -2.23 9.45
N VAL A 122 1.14 -1.35 10.34
CA VAL A 122 0.58 -1.73 11.64
C VAL A 122 -0.86 -2.23 11.53
N ALA A 123 -1.71 -1.52 10.78
CA ALA A 123 -3.16 -1.67 10.84
C ALA A 123 -3.88 -1.44 9.51
N ALA A 124 -3.23 -1.67 8.36
CA ALA A 124 -3.93 -1.77 7.08
C ALA A 124 -5.09 -2.77 7.17
N SER A 125 -6.21 -2.41 6.53
CA SER A 125 -7.38 -3.27 6.48
C SER A 125 -7.12 -4.45 5.55
N ASN A 126 -7.80 -5.58 5.80
CA ASN A 126 -7.71 -6.74 4.93
C ASN A 126 -8.80 -6.64 3.84
N ASN A 127 -8.49 -5.92 2.76
CA ASN A 127 -9.41 -5.61 1.67
C ASN A 127 -8.66 -5.66 0.31
N PHE A 128 -9.08 -4.88 -0.68
CA PHE A 128 -8.39 -4.77 -1.98
C PHE A 128 -8.09 -3.32 -2.35
N THR A 129 -8.03 -2.44 -1.37
CA THR A 129 -7.87 -0.99 -1.52
C THR A 129 -6.66 -0.57 -0.71
N GLY A 130 -5.66 0.05 -1.34
CA GLY A 130 -4.43 0.51 -0.69
C GLY A 130 -3.39 0.92 -1.73
#